data_AF-A0AA44Z511-F1
#
_entry.id   AF-A0AA44Z511-F1
#
_cell.length_a   1.000
_cell.length_b   1.000
_cell.length_c   1.000
_cell.angle_alpha   90.00
_cell.angle_beta   90.00
_cell.angle_gamma   90.00
#
_symmetry.space_group_name_H-M   'P 1'
#
loop_
_entity.id
_entity.type
_entity.pdbx_description
1 polymer ?
#
loop_
_entity_poly.entity_id
_entity_poly.type
_entity_poly.pdbx_seq_one_letter_code
_entity_poly.pdbx_strand_id
1 'polypeptide(L)'
;MYSEAKATLISSYIEENDIEFITNESMLNIGIKKLVRLAQKKLPSYLTESSIIKSERRWVANTLKDYELLHALAIIYGRMYNCCNSLGIQINNPMGDDVISPTSFDSLFDEARRITYLKLKDYSISKLSFSMIQYDNKIIPEDIKERLKLVDKPKNITSTEELVDYTAKLAETTFLKDGYHIQTLIFYDKQFHPIDLINTT
;
A
#
# COMPACT_ATOMS: atom_id res chain seq x y z
N MET A 1 -22.99 1.85 12.29
CA MET A 1 -21.82 0.97 12.47
C MET A 1 -20.76 1.43 11.49
N TYR A 2 -19.56 1.81 11.95
CA TYR A 2 -18.51 2.41 11.09
C TYR A 2 -17.52 1.38 10.53
N SER A 3 -17.55 0.17 11.07
CA SER A 3 -16.83 -0.97 10.49
C SER A 3 -17.56 -1.48 9.26
N GLU A 4 -16.82 -1.79 8.21
CA GLU A 4 -17.37 -2.32 6.95
C GLU A 4 -16.54 -3.49 6.42
N ALA A 5 -17.27 -4.43 5.80
CA ALA A 5 -16.70 -5.51 5.00
C ALA A 5 -17.46 -5.53 3.68
N LYS A 6 -16.74 -5.33 2.58
CA LYS A 6 -17.29 -5.26 1.22
C LYS A 6 -16.65 -6.34 0.37
N ALA A 7 -17.42 -6.89 -0.56
CA ALA A 7 -16.85 -7.60 -1.69
C ALA A 7 -17.50 -7.12 -2.98
N THR A 8 -16.68 -6.98 -4.00
CA THR A 8 -17.05 -6.48 -5.31
C THR A 8 -16.53 -7.46 -6.35
N LEU A 9 -17.39 -7.77 -7.31
CA LEU A 9 -17.01 -8.57 -8.47
C LEU A 9 -16.61 -7.63 -9.60
N ILE A 10 -15.33 -7.69 -9.95
CA ILE A 10 -14.73 -6.90 -11.01
C ILE A 10 -14.59 -7.82 -12.23
N SER A 11 -15.14 -7.39 -13.36
CA SER A 11 -15.08 -8.14 -14.63
C SER A 11 -14.65 -7.28 -15.83
N SER A 12 -14.57 -5.96 -15.63
CA SER A 12 -14.20 -4.96 -16.63
C SER A 12 -13.27 -3.93 -15.99
N TYR A 13 -12.60 -3.13 -16.81
CA TYR A 13 -11.81 -1.97 -16.37
C TYR A 13 -12.68 -0.74 -16.03
N ILE A 14 -13.99 -0.86 -16.19
CA ILE A 14 -14.99 0.20 -16.00
C ILE A 14 -15.67 -0.04 -14.64
N GLU A 15 -15.48 0.89 -13.69
CA GLU A 15 -15.99 0.76 -12.31
C GLU A 15 -17.52 0.68 -12.24
N GLU A 16 -18.25 1.30 -13.17
CA GLU A 16 -19.72 1.24 -13.19
C GLU A 16 -20.28 -0.16 -13.45
N ASN A 17 -19.45 -1.05 -14.01
CA ASN A 17 -19.82 -2.44 -14.26
C ASN A 17 -19.49 -3.36 -13.07
N ASP A 18 -18.91 -2.82 -11.99
CA ASP A 18 -18.58 -3.59 -10.81
C ASP A 18 -19.85 -4.03 -10.08
N ILE A 19 -19.91 -5.31 -9.76
CA ILE A 19 -21.09 -5.87 -9.09
C ILE A 19 -20.78 -6.07 -7.61
N GLU A 20 -21.36 -5.22 -6.77
CA GLU A 20 -21.25 -5.36 -5.33
C GLU A 20 -22.02 -6.59 -4.82
N PHE A 21 -21.37 -7.35 -3.93
CA PHE A 21 -22.03 -8.35 -3.11
C PHE A 21 -22.64 -7.64 -1.90
N ILE A 22 -23.83 -7.06 -2.10
CA ILE A 22 -24.60 -6.46 -1.00
C ILE A 22 -24.86 -7.54 0.05
N THR A 23 -24.37 -7.36 1.26
CA THR A 23 -24.84 -8.16 2.40
C THR A 23 -24.77 -7.36 3.69
N ASN A 24 -25.95 -7.03 4.20
CA ASN A 24 -26.15 -6.64 5.59
C ASN A 24 -25.68 -7.83 6.45
N GLU A 25 -24.64 -7.61 7.25
CA GLU A 25 -24.18 -8.45 8.38
C GLU A 25 -23.55 -9.82 8.08
N SER A 26 -23.75 -10.43 6.90
CA SER A 26 -23.37 -11.84 6.68
C SER A 26 -22.00 -12.08 6.03
N MET A 27 -21.27 -11.05 5.58
CA MET A 27 -19.98 -11.21 4.88
C MET A 27 -18.89 -11.92 5.69
N LEU A 28 -18.89 -11.76 7.02
CA LEU A 28 -17.87 -12.37 7.89
C LEU A 28 -17.91 -13.90 7.88
N ASN A 29 -19.06 -14.49 7.56
CA ASN A 29 -19.27 -15.93 7.53
C ASN A 29 -19.20 -16.52 6.11
N ILE A 30 -18.92 -15.71 5.09
CA ILE A 30 -18.87 -16.18 3.70
C ILE A 30 -17.44 -16.64 3.37
N GLY A 31 -17.23 -17.95 3.36
CA GLY A 31 -15.99 -18.55 2.87
C GLY A 31 -15.83 -18.41 1.35
N ILE A 32 -14.59 -18.59 0.87
CA ILE A 32 -14.17 -18.47 -0.53
C ILE A 32 -15.09 -19.23 -1.49
N LYS A 33 -15.44 -20.49 -1.17
CA LYS A 33 -16.32 -21.32 -2.01
C LYS A 33 -17.71 -20.70 -2.24
N LYS A 34 -18.25 -20.03 -1.22
CA LYS A 34 -19.57 -19.39 -1.30
C LYS A 34 -19.49 -18.09 -2.09
N LEU A 35 -18.42 -17.31 -1.92
CA LEU A 35 -18.12 -16.13 -2.76
C LEU A 35 -18.01 -16.48 -4.24
N VAL A 36 -17.23 -17.52 -4.57
CA VAL A 36 -17.07 -18.01 -5.95
C VAL A 36 -18.42 -18.42 -6.55
N ARG A 37 -19.24 -19.18 -5.81
CA ARG A 37 -20.58 -19.58 -6.28
C ARG A 37 -21.50 -18.38 -6.50
N LEU A 38 -21.42 -17.35 -5.65
CA LEU A 38 -22.19 -16.12 -5.83
C LEU A 38 -21.73 -15.34 -7.06
N ALA A 39 -20.42 -15.28 -7.31
CA ALA A 39 -19.86 -14.67 -8.51
C ALA A 39 -20.27 -15.41 -9.78
N GLN A 40 -20.16 -16.74 -9.80
CA GLN A 40 -20.55 -17.60 -10.93
C GLN A 40 -22.05 -17.54 -11.24
N LYS A 41 -22.91 -17.21 -10.26
CA LYS A 41 -24.33 -16.94 -10.51
C LYS A 41 -24.59 -15.62 -11.22
N LYS A 42 -23.71 -14.63 -11.00
CA LYS A 42 -23.84 -13.28 -11.55
C LYS A 42 -23.08 -13.10 -12.86
N LEU A 43 -22.12 -13.97 -13.17
CA LEU A 43 -21.30 -13.91 -14.38
C LEU A 43 -21.59 -15.06 -15.34
N PRO A 44 -21.66 -14.78 -16.66
CA PRO A 44 -21.52 -15.79 -17.70
C PRO A 44 -20.22 -16.58 -17.56
N SER A 45 -20.25 -17.87 -17.93
CA SER A 45 -19.11 -18.79 -17.81
C SER A 45 -17.83 -18.30 -18.50
N TYR A 46 -17.95 -17.59 -19.63
CA TYR A 46 -16.80 -17.07 -20.39
C TYR A 46 -16.08 -15.89 -19.71
N LEU A 47 -16.73 -15.16 -18.80
CA LEU A 47 -16.09 -14.05 -18.07
C LEU A 47 -15.34 -14.51 -16.81
N THR A 48 -15.47 -15.79 -16.43
CA THR A 48 -14.82 -16.32 -15.23
C THR A 48 -13.30 -16.19 -15.28
N GLU A 49 -12.69 -16.24 -16.47
CA GLU A 49 -11.23 -16.15 -16.61
C GLU A 49 -10.67 -14.76 -16.31
N SER A 50 -11.40 -13.71 -16.68
CA SER A 50 -11.01 -12.30 -16.52
C SER A 50 -11.57 -11.65 -15.26
N SER A 51 -12.36 -12.39 -14.48
CA SER A 51 -13.07 -11.84 -13.33
C SER A 51 -12.37 -12.10 -12.00
N ILE A 52 -12.45 -11.09 -11.13
CA ILE A 52 -11.77 -11.05 -9.85
C ILE A 52 -12.79 -10.61 -8.78
N ILE A 53 -12.77 -11.26 -7.62
CA ILE A 53 -13.46 -10.77 -6.44
C ILE A 53 -12.49 -9.91 -5.65
N LYS A 54 -12.78 -8.62 -5.53
CA LYS A 54 -12.11 -7.68 -4.62
C LYS A 54 -12.83 -7.72 -3.28
N SER A 55 -12.12 -8.06 -2.21
CA SER A 55 -12.61 -8.01 -0.83
C SER A 55 -11.93 -6.87 -0.09
N GLU A 56 -12.71 -6.04 0.60
CA GLU A 56 -12.24 -4.87 1.33
C GLU A 56 -12.74 -4.92 2.78
N ARG A 57 -11.87 -4.59 3.74
CA ARG A 57 -12.19 -4.61 5.17
C ARG A 57 -11.65 -3.37 5.87
N ARG A 58 -12.49 -2.76 6.72
CA ARG A 58 -12.14 -1.64 7.60
C ARG A 58 -12.79 -1.83 8.98
N TRP A 59 -11.99 -1.85 10.05
CA TRP A 59 -12.51 -2.01 11.42
C TRP A 59 -12.38 -0.75 12.23
N VAL A 60 -13.51 -0.18 12.61
CA VAL A 60 -13.58 1.11 13.29
C VAL A 60 -14.44 0.96 14.54
N ALA A 61 -13.93 1.40 15.68
CA ALA A 61 -14.71 1.49 16.91
C ALA A 61 -15.77 2.59 16.77
N ASN A 62 -16.99 2.37 17.30
CA ASN A 62 -18.06 3.36 17.17
C ASN A 62 -17.73 4.73 17.80
N THR A 63 -16.82 4.75 18.77
CA THR A 63 -16.33 5.95 19.46
C THR A 63 -15.19 6.67 18.73
N LEU A 64 -14.46 6.00 17.84
CA LEU A 64 -13.28 6.52 17.13
C LEU A 64 -13.46 6.31 15.63
N LYS A 65 -14.37 7.07 15.02
CA LYS A 65 -14.88 6.87 13.66
C LYS A 65 -13.82 7.09 12.56
N ASP A 66 -12.83 7.92 12.85
CA ASP A 66 -11.81 8.32 11.89
C ASP A 66 -10.58 7.41 11.93
N TYR A 67 -10.48 6.51 12.93
CA TYR A 67 -9.28 5.70 13.19
C TYR A 67 -9.62 4.22 13.15
N GLU A 68 -8.84 3.42 12.39
CA GLU A 68 -8.91 1.95 12.53
C GLU A 68 -8.50 1.54 13.96
N LEU A 69 -9.07 0.47 14.51
CA LEU A 69 -8.80 0.03 15.89
C LEU A 69 -7.30 -0.18 16.20
N LEU A 70 -6.54 -0.78 15.27
CA LEU A 70 -5.09 -0.98 15.44
C LEU A 70 -4.35 0.35 15.37
N HIS A 71 -4.76 1.22 14.45
CA HIS A 71 -4.22 2.57 14.29
C HIS A 71 -4.49 3.45 15.53
N ALA A 72 -5.70 3.40 16.10
CA ALA A 72 -6.06 4.11 17.33
C ALA A 72 -5.21 3.65 18.51
N LEU A 73 -4.98 2.34 18.67
CA LEU A 73 -4.13 1.79 19.72
C LEU A 73 -2.68 2.24 19.56
N ALA A 74 -2.15 2.22 18.33
CA ALA A 74 -0.80 2.65 18.02
C ALA A 74 -0.60 4.16 18.31
N ILE A 75 -1.59 5.01 18.02
CA ILE A 75 -1.55 6.44 18.37
C ILE A 75 -1.52 6.64 19.89
N ILE A 76 -2.39 5.93 20.62
CA ILE A 76 -2.44 6.03 22.09
C ILE A 76 -1.09 5.59 22.67
N TYR A 77 -0.55 4.47 22.19
CA TYR A 77 0.77 3.99 22.56
C TYR A 77 1.87 5.00 22.25
N GLY A 78 1.90 5.56 21.03
CA GLY A 78 2.89 6.56 20.62
C GLY A 78 2.87 7.81 21.49
N ARG A 79 1.68 8.30 21.85
CA ARG A 79 1.54 9.44 22.78
C ARG A 79 2.01 9.09 24.19
N MET A 80 1.65 7.92 24.71
CA MET A 80 2.10 7.47 26.02
C MET A 80 3.63 7.31 26.05
N TYR A 81 4.21 6.67 25.04
CA TYR A 81 5.65 6.51 24.90
C TYR A 81 6.37 7.86 24.91
N ASN A 82 5.91 8.85 24.13
CA ASN A 82 6.52 10.18 24.09
C ASN A 82 6.43 10.90 25.45
N CYS A 83 5.31 10.79 26.15
CA CYS A 83 5.16 11.34 27.49
C CYS A 83 6.12 10.69 28.49
N CYS A 84 6.20 9.36 28.50
CA CYS A 84 7.10 8.60 29.37
C CYS A 84 8.57 8.90 29.07
N ASN A 85 8.94 8.98 27.80
CA ASN A 85 10.31 9.32 27.39
C ASN A 85 10.66 10.77 27.77
N SER A 86 9.76 11.72 27.52
CA SER A 86 9.96 13.13 27.90
C SER A 86 10.12 13.30 29.41
N LEU A 87 9.30 12.59 30.20
CA LEU A 87 9.41 12.56 31.66
C LEU A 87 10.73 11.92 32.09
N GLY A 88 11.10 10.77 31.49
CA GLY A 88 12.35 10.07 31.76
C GLY A 88 13.58 10.96 31.55
N ILE A 89 13.60 11.72 30.45
CA ILE A 89 14.64 12.72 30.16
C ILE A 89 14.67 13.80 31.26
N GLN A 90 13.51 14.29 31.71
CA GLN A 90 13.45 15.32 32.77
C GLN A 90 13.93 14.82 34.14
N ILE A 91 13.70 13.55 34.47
CA ILE A 91 14.10 12.96 35.76
C ILE A 91 15.47 12.25 35.69
N ASN A 92 16.22 12.40 34.59
CA ASN A 92 17.49 11.73 34.32
C ASN A 92 17.41 10.19 34.40
N ASN A 93 16.26 9.62 34.04
CA ASN A 93 16.05 8.18 33.90
C ASN A 93 15.37 7.89 32.56
N PRO A 94 16.12 7.89 31.45
CA PRO A 94 15.57 7.65 30.13
C PRO A 94 14.93 6.26 30.03
N MET A 95 13.95 6.11 29.15
CA MET A 95 13.36 4.81 28.85
C MET A 95 14.43 3.85 28.31
N GLY A 96 14.38 2.59 28.76
CA GLY A 96 15.28 1.54 28.27
C GLY A 96 14.93 1.09 26.86
N ASP A 97 15.91 0.46 26.20
CA ASP A 97 15.76 -0.11 24.85
C ASP A 97 14.82 -1.34 24.82
N ASP A 98 14.34 -1.79 25.98
CA ASP A 98 13.34 -2.84 26.13
C ASP A 98 11.93 -2.38 25.72
N VAL A 99 11.68 -1.08 25.70
CA VAL A 99 10.41 -0.52 25.23
C VAL A 99 10.49 -0.16 23.76
N ILE A 100 9.72 -0.88 22.95
CA ILE A 100 9.70 -0.76 21.49
C ILE A 100 9.25 0.66 21.08
N SER A 101 10.07 1.35 20.28
CA SER A 101 9.73 2.66 19.74
C SER A 101 8.44 2.61 18.90
N PRO A 102 7.53 3.60 19.02
CA PRO A 102 6.32 3.70 18.20
C PRO A 102 6.59 3.67 16.68
N THR A 103 7.78 4.07 16.23
CA THR A 103 8.21 4.06 14.82
C THR A 103 8.16 2.66 14.20
N SER A 104 8.31 1.60 15.01
CA SER A 104 8.18 0.22 14.51
C SER A 104 6.74 -0.13 14.12
N PHE A 105 5.78 0.63 14.62
CA PHE A 105 4.39 0.45 14.25
C PHE A 105 4.07 1.22 12.97
N ASP A 106 4.94 2.13 12.45
CA ASP A 106 4.67 3.05 11.32
C ASP A 106 4.12 2.32 10.09
N SER A 107 4.60 1.09 9.83
CA SER A 107 4.10 0.21 8.77
C SER A 107 2.67 -0.33 8.99
N LEU A 108 2.18 -0.37 10.23
CA LEU A 108 0.81 -0.76 10.60
C LEU A 108 -0.16 0.41 10.57
N PHE A 109 0.32 1.66 10.49
CA PHE A 109 -0.55 2.84 10.42
C PHE A 109 -1.19 3.02 9.02
N ASP A 110 -0.67 2.35 7.98
CA ASP A 110 -1.02 2.61 6.57
C ASP A 110 -2.07 1.67 5.97
N GLU A 111 -2.40 0.53 6.58
CA GLU A 111 -3.47 -0.35 6.09
C GLU A 111 -4.86 0.15 6.51
N ALA A 112 -5.19 1.42 6.19
CA ALA A 112 -6.51 2.00 6.44
C ALA A 112 -7.65 1.15 5.86
N ARG A 113 -7.35 0.37 4.81
CA ARG A 113 -8.24 -0.62 4.22
C ARG A 113 -7.43 -1.83 3.74
N ARG A 114 -7.73 -3.02 4.25
CA ARG A 114 -7.15 -4.25 3.72
C ARG A 114 -7.89 -4.66 2.46
N ILE A 115 -7.17 -4.77 1.34
CA ILE A 115 -7.70 -5.21 0.06
C ILE A 115 -7.10 -6.55 -0.32
N THR A 116 -7.96 -7.51 -0.66
CA THR A 116 -7.55 -8.82 -1.14
C THR A 116 -8.28 -9.12 -2.44
N TYR A 117 -7.55 -9.58 -3.43
CA TYR A 117 -8.07 -9.97 -4.74
C TYR A 117 -8.06 -11.50 -4.85
N LEU A 118 -9.19 -12.06 -5.25
CA LEU A 118 -9.35 -13.49 -5.52
C LEU A 118 -9.70 -13.67 -6.99
N LYS A 119 -8.81 -14.30 -7.75
CA LYS A 119 -9.06 -14.60 -9.16
C LYS A 119 -10.00 -15.80 -9.28
N LEU A 120 -11.04 -15.70 -10.11
CA LEU A 120 -12.04 -16.77 -10.22
C LEU A 120 -11.55 -18.01 -10.98
N LYS A 121 -10.56 -17.85 -11.87
CA LYS A 121 -10.01 -18.94 -12.70
C LYS A 121 -9.34 -20.04 -11.87
N ASP A 122 -8.43 -19.64 -11.00
CA ASP A 122 -7.51 -20.52 -10.28
C ASP A 122 -7.60 -20.38 -8.76
N TYR A 123 -8.46 -19.46 -8.28
CA TYR A 123 -8.59 -19.11 -6.86
C TYR A 123 -7.29 -18.58 -6.26
N SER A 124 -6.39 -18.07 -7.10
CA SER A 124 -5.19 -17.37 -6.64
C SER A 124 -5.60 -16.13 -5.85
N ILE A 125 -4.89 -15.93 -4.73
CA ILE A 125 -5.12 -14.81 -3.82
C ILE A 125 -3.94 -13.86 -3.96
N SER A 126 -4.23 -12.66 -4.44
CA SER A 126 -3.28 -11.55 -4.45
C SER A 126 -3.67 -10.55 -3.38
N LYS A 127 -2.68 -9.96 -2.72
CA LYS A 127 -2.89 -8.90 -1.73
C LYS A 127 -2.23 -7.65 -2.25
N LEU A 128 -2.87 -6.52 -2.01
CA LEU A 128 -2.27 -5.23 -2.28
C LEU A 128 -2.01 -4.57 -0.93
N SER A 129 -0.73 -4.37 -0.65
CA SER A 129 -0.23 -3.68 0.54
C SER A 129 0.30 -2.32 0.12
N PHE A 130 -0.11 -1.28 0.83
CA PHE A 130 0.47 0.05 0.68
C PHE A 130 1.49 0.24 1.80
N SER A 131 2.65 0.78 1.46
CA SER A 131 3.66 1.18 2.45
C SER A 131 4.14 2.59 2.11
N MET A 132 3.93 3.55 3.00
CA MET A 132 4.54 4.86 2.86
C MET A 132 6.00 4.78 3.30
N ILE A 133 6.93 4.92 2.36
CA ILE A 133 8.35 4.96 2.67
C ILE A 133 8.71 6.43 2.94
N GLN A 134 8.99 6.76 4.20
CA GLN A 134 9.59 8.05 4.51
C GLN A 134 11.02 8.08 3.96
N TYR A 135 11.34 9.13 3.19
CA TYR A 135 12.65 9.31 2.61
C TYR A 135 13.69 9.58 3.71
N ASP A 136 14.54 8.59 4.01
CA ASP A 136 15.72 8.76 4.85
C ASP A 136 17.01 8.66 4.02
N ASN A 137 17.65 9.81 3.82
CA ASN A 137 18.95 9.93 3.15
C ASN A 137 20.06 9.09 3.80
N LYS A 138 19.93 8.71 5.07
CA LYS A 138 20.94 7.94 5.79
C LYS A 138 20.87 6.44 5.48
N ILE A 139 19.70 5.94 5.07
CA ILE A 139 19.48 4.52 4.76
C ILE A 139 20.01 4.17 3.36
N ILE A 140 20.08 5.15 2.45
CA ILE A 140 20.56 4.92 1.09
C ILE A 140 22.07 4.59 1.12
N PRO A 141 22.48 3.40 0.64
CA PRO A 141 23.89 3.02 0.49
C PRO A 141 24.69 4.05 -0.31
N GLU A 142 25.94 4.29 0.09
CA GLU A 142 26.79 5.29 -0.57
C GLU A 142 27.07 4.96 -2.05
N ASP A 143 27.14 3.68 -2.41
CA ASP A 143 27.30 3.27 -3.80
C ASP A 143 26.07 3.66 -4.66
N ILE A 144 24.86 3.61 -4.10
CA ILE A 144 23.64 4.08 -4.77
C ILE A 144 23.65 5.62 -4.89
N LYS A 145 24.10 6.34 -3.85
CA LYS A 145 24.23 7.80 -3.91
C LYS A 145 25.25 8.23 -4.97
N GLU A 146 26.35 7.52 -5.12
CA GLU A 146 27.33 7.78 -6.18
C GLU A 146 26.77 7.49 -7.57
N ARG A 147 25.99 6.40 -7.74
CA ARG A 147 25.27 6.12 -9.00
C ARG A 147 24.31 7.24 -9.37
N LEU A 148 23.53 7.75 -8.41
CA LEU A 148 22.61 8.87 -8.60
C LEU A 148 23.32 10.21 -8.88
N LYS A 149 24.63 10.33 -8.63
CA LYS A 149 25.43 11.48 -9.07
C LYS A 149 25.88 11.35 -10.53
N LEU A 150 25.97 10.12 -11.07
CA LEU A 150 26.36 9.85 -12.46
C LEU A 150 25.18 10.04 -13.42
N VAL A 151 23.96 9.79 -12.95
CA VAL A 151 22.75 10.24 -13.62
C VAL A 151 22.62 11.73 -13.32
N ASP A 152 22.69 12.60 -14.34
CA ASP A 152 22.60 14.05 -14.16
C ASP A 152 21.40 14.38 -13.26
N LYS A 153 21.64 15.14 -12.18
CA LYS A 153 20.55 15.57 -11.28
C LYS A 153 19.47 16.20 -12.15
N PRO A 154 18.18 15.81 -12.01
CA PRO A 154 17.10 16.38 -12.77
C PRO A 154 16.88 17.82 -12.27
N LYS A 155 17.72 18.75 -12.73
CA LYS A 155 17.53 20.16 -12.48
C LYS A 155 16.60 20.65 -13.57
N ASN A 156 15.32 20.43 -13.30
CA ASN A 156 14.14 20.87 -14.04
C ASN A 156 13.84 20.04 -15.29
N ILE A 157 13.25 18.86 -15.09
CA ILE A 157 12.49 18.20 -16.15
C ILE A 157 11.29 19.11 -16.45
N THR A 158 11.25 19.67 -17.66
CA THR A 158 10.21 20.61 -18.09
C THR A 158 9.31 20.03 -19.17
N SER A 159 9.67 18.87 -19.72
CA SER A 159 8.89 18.17 -20.73
C SER A 159 8.79 16.66 -20.47
N THR A 160 7.79 16.03 -21.08
CA THR A 160 7.63 14.57 -21.07
C THR A 160 8.78 13.84 -21.76
N GLU A 161 9.41 14.45 -22.76
CA GLU A 161 10.54 13.87 -23.49
C GLU A 161 11.77 13.78 -22.58
N GLU A 162 12.10 14.87 -21.88
CA GLU A 162 13.17 14.90 -20.88
C GLU A 162 12.94 13.89 -19.75
N LEU A 163 11.68 13.69 -19.34
CA LEU A 163 11.32 12.68 -18.35
C LEU A 163 11.61 11.26 -18.83
N VAL A 164 11.23 10.95 -20.08
CA VAL A 164 11.46 9.64 -20.69
C VAL A 164 12.96 9.40 -20.83
N ASP A 165 13.74 10.38 -21.29
CA ASP A 165 15.19 10.23 -21.43
C ASP A 165 15.89 10.02 -20.08
N TYR A 166 15.49 10.77 -19.06
CA TYR A 166 16.02 10.60 -17.70
C TYR A 166 15.71 9.20 -17.15
N THR A 167 14.45 8.76 -17.26
CA THR A 167 14.03 7.44 -16.76
C THR A 167 14.67 6.29 -17.53
N ALA A 168 14.84 6.43 -18.86
CA ALA A 168 15.54 5.47 -19.70
C ALA A 168 17.02 5.34 -19.29
N LYS A 169 17.72 6.45 -19.07
CA LYS A 169 19.13 6.45 -18.62
C LYS A 169 19.30 5.82 -17.25
N LEU A 170 18.32 6.05 -16.35
CA LEU A 170 18.31 5.43 -15.02
C LEU A 170 18.08 3.91 -15.11
N ALA A 171 17.18 3.46 -15.98
CA ALA A 171 16.96 2.04 -16.27
C ALA A 171 18.20 1.36 -16.86
N GLU A 172 18.84 2.00 -17.86
CA GLU A 172 20.07 1.53 -18.48
C GLU A 172 21.21 1.40 -17.47
N THR A 173 21.44 2.44 -16.65
CA THR A 173 22.51 2.44 -15.64
C THR A 173 22.30 1.33 -14.60
N THR A 174 21.05 1.09 -14.20
CA THR A 174 20.69 0.02 -13.27
C THR A 174 20.93 -1.35 -13.91
N PHE A 175 20.47 -1.55 -15.15
CA PHE A 175 20.64 -2.82 -15.86
C PHE A 175 22.11 -3.16 -16.11
N LEU A 176 22.92 -2.20 -16.56
CA LEU A 176 24.35 -2.42 -16.84
C LEU A 176 25.16 -2.80 -15.60
N LYS A 177 24.77 -2.31 -14.42
CA LYS A 177 25.49 -2.59 -13.16
C LYS A 177 24.96 -3.81 -12.42
N ASP A 178 23.65 -3.90 -12.26
CA ASP A 178 23.03 -4.91 -11.39
C ASP A 178 22.56 -6.13 -12.18
N GLY A 179 22.55 -6.07 -13.52
CA GLY A 179 22.15 -7.17 -14.41
C GLY A 179 20.63 -7.40 -14.45
N TYR A 180 19.85 -6.57 -13.78
CA TYR A 180 18.40 -6.62 -13.76
C TYR A 180 17.79 -5.21 -13.76
N HIS A 181 16.51 -5.14 -14.13
CA HIS A 181 15.69 -3.93 -14.02
C HIS A 181 14.33 -4.32 -13.45
N ILE A 182 13.90 -3.63 -12.37
CA ILE A 182 12.58 -3.84 -11.78
C ILE A 182 11.58 -3.03 -12.60
N GLN A 183 10.57 -3.70 -13.17
CA GLN A 183 9.49 -3.00 -13.86
C GLN A 183 8.77 -2.11 -12.85
N THR A 184 8.81 -0.82 -13.14
CA THR A 184 8.33 0.23 -12.24
C THR A 184 7.48 1.22 -13.04
N LEU A 185 6.27 1.46 -12.57
CA LEU A 185 5.38 2.51 -13.04
C LEU A 185 5.45 3.67 -12.06
N ILE A 186 5.79 4.86 -12.54
CA ILE A 186 5.90 6.07 -11.72
C ILE A 186 4.85 7.06 -12.21
N PHE A 187 4.03 7.57 -11.29
CA PHE A 187 3.09 8.64 -11.53
C PHE A 187 3.73 9.97 -11.19
N TYR A 188 3.56 10.97 -12.06
CA TYR A 188 4.14 12.29 -11.90
C TYR A 188 3.05 13.38 -11.85
N ASP A 189 3.33 14.45 -11.10
CA ASP A 189 2.48 15.65 -11.09
C ASP A 189 2.70 16.52 -12.34
N LYS A 190 1.96 17.64 -12.41
CA LYS A 190 2.08 18.59 -13.53
C LYS A 190 3.44 19.31 -13.59
N GLN A 191 4.23 19.19 -12.53
CA GLN A 191 5.57 19.74 -12.39
C GLN A 191 6.64 18.64 -12.53
N PHE A 192 6.25 17.44 -12.97
CA PHE A 192 7.11 16.27 -13.13
C PHE A 192 7.76 15.77 -11.82
N HIS A 193 7.17 16.06 -10.66
CA HIS A 193 7.55 15.42 -9.41
C HIS A 193 6.85 14.06 -9.28
N PRO A 194 7.56 13.01 -8.82
CA PRO A 194 6.95 11.71 -8.58
C PRO A 194 5.93 11.80 -7.43
N ILE A 195 4.69 11.38 -7.71
CA ILE A 195 3.58 11.30 -6.76
C ILE A 195 3.51 9.89 -6.16
N ASP A 196 3.63 8.87 -7.01
CA ASP A 196 3.40 7.47 -6.63
C ASP A 196 4.24 6.52 -7.49
N LEU A 197 4.53 5.33 -6.98
CA LEU A 197 5.39 4.33 -7.60
C LEU A 197 4.83 2.93 -7.36
N ILE A 198 4.60 2.20 -8.45
CA ILE A 198 4.17 0.80 -8.43
C ILE A 198 5.27 -0.03 -9.05
N ASN A 199 5.66 -1.12 -8.39
CA ASN A 199 6.64 -2.07 -8.92
C ASN A 199 6.11 -3.51 -8.82
N THR A 200 6.87 -4.46 -9.39
CA THR A 200 6.45 -5.87 -9.53
C THR A 200 7.16 -6.82 -8.57
N THR A 201 7.63 -6.34 -7.41
CA THR A 201 8.30 -7.18 -6.39
C THR A 201 7.33 -8.11 -5.67
#